data_AF-A0A183UPJ6-F1
#
_entry.id   AF-A0A183UPJ6-F1
#
_cell.length_a   1.000
_cell.length_b   1.000
_cell.length_c   1.000
_cell.angle_alpha   90.00
_cell.angle_beta   90.00
_cell.angle_gamma   90.00
#
_symmetry.space_group_name_H-M   'P 1'
#
loop_
_entity.id
_entity.type
_entity.pdbx_description
1 polymer ?
#
loop_
_entity_poly.entity_id
_entity_poly.type
_entity_poly.pdbx_seq_one_letter_code
_entity_poly.pdbx_strand_id
1 'polypeptide(L)'
;MEWISSSTPPSSSWAGSMQLMAGIKACTGRNLANHPHFEDKWLRERTQRLYQIYGKRLVADVHEILREERVDYIILEDSICLAQSNGCSTNDLVDLSNGVLPDSGYPSHELTLSVSTVPRFCAKIRHMDEVTSSFFKLVFSNRTFRVYKVL
;
A
#
# COMPACT_ATOMS: atom_id res chain seq x y z
N MET A 1 6.97 -15.56 5.40
CA MET A 1 7.02 -16.23 4.08
C MET A 1 6.37 -17.60 4.12
N GLU A 2 6.70 -18.47 5.07
CA GLU A 2 6.07 -19.81 5.19
C GLU A 2 4.54 -19.78 5.15
N TRP A 3 3.91 -18.89 5.93
CA TRP A 3 2.46 -18.72 5.91
C TRP A 3 1.91 -18.37 4.52
N ILE A 4 2.60 -17.52 3.76
CA ILE A 4 2.21 -17.18 2.38
C ILE A 4 2.24 -18.45 1.51
N SER A 5 3.33 -19.22 1.59
CA SER A 5 3.50 -20.44 0.80
C SER A 5 2.44 -21.50 1.13
N SER A 6 2.06 -21.66 2.40
CA SER A 6 1.13 -22.71 2.86
C SER A 6 -0.34 -22.30 2.82
N SER A 7 -0.64 -21.01 2.97
CA SER A 7 -2.02 -20.53 3.25
C SER A 7 -2.62 -19.71 2.12
N THR A 8 -1.90 -19.51 1.01
CA THR A 8 -2.42 -18.76 -0.16
C THR A 8 -2.24 -19.52 -1.46
N PRO A 9 -3.12 -19.33 -2.47
CA PRO A 9 -2.99 -19.98 -3.76
C PRO A 9 -1.66 -19.64 -4.47
N PRO A 10 -1.01 -20.59 -5.17
CA PRO A 10 0.21 -20.32 -5.94
C PRO A 10 0.07 -19.20 -6.97
N SER A 11 -1.12 -19.06 -7.56
CA SER A 11 -1.44 -18.03 -8.55
C SER A 11 -1.80 -16.67 -7.95
N SER A 12 -1.86 -16.54 -6.63
CA SER A 12 -2.28 -15.29 -5.98
C SER A 12 -1.34 -14.13 -6.29
N SER A 13 -1.93 -12.96 -6.48
CA SER A 13 -1.28 -11.70 -6.82
C SER A 13 -1.17 -10.79 -5.59
N TRP A 14 0.01 -10.20 -5.40
CA TRP A 14 0.37 -9.47 -4.19
C TRP A 14 0.81 -8.05 -4.48
N ALA A 15 0.42 -7.12 -3.60
CA ALA A 15 0.95 -5.75 -3.57
C ALA A 15 1.46 -5.36 -2.18
N GLY A 16 2.44 -4.46 -2.16
CA GLY A 16 3.04 -3.96 -0.93
C GLY A 16 4.30 -3.15 -1.23
N SER A 17 5.18 -2.97 -0.24
CA SER A 17 6.46 -2.30 -0.49
C SER A 17 7.31 -3.10 -1.49
N MET A 18 8.10 -2.39 -2.29
CA MET A 18 8.96 -3.02 -3.29
C MET A 18 9.95 -4.02 -2.67
N GLN A 19 10.51 -3.70 -1.50
CA GLN A 19 11.45 -4.57 -0.80
C GLN A 19 10.80 -5.90 -0.41
N LEU A 20 9.57 -5.85 0.14
CA LEU A 20 8.84 -7.07 0.47
C LEU A 20 8.36 -7.84 -0.75
N MET A 21 7.94 -7.16 -1.82
CA MET A 21 7.52 -7.83 -3.05
C MET A 21 8.65 -8.68 -3.63
N ALA A 22 9.88 -8.16 -3.66
CA ALA A 22 11.06 -8.94 -4.05
C ALA A 22 11.23 -10.21 -3.18
N GLY A 23 11.09 -10.07 -1.86
CA GLY A 23 11.14 -11.20 -0.93
C GLY A 23 10.02 -12.22 -1.13
N ILE A 24 8.79 -11.77 -1.35
CA ILE A 24 7.66 -12.66 -1.64
C ILE A 24 7.94 -13.46 -2.91
N LYS A 25 8.38 -12.80 -3.99
CA LYS A 25 8.66 -13.50 -5.25
C LYS A 25 9.77 -14.54 -5.08
N ALA A 26 10.88 -14.15 -4.46
CA ALA A 26 12.04 -15.03 -4.28
C ALA A 26 11.73 -16.23 -3.36
N CYS A 27 10.99 -16.02 -2.27
CA CYS A 27 10.76 -17.07 -1.27
C CYS A 27 9.52 -17.94 -1.52
N THR A 28 8.52 -17.44 -2.25
CA THR A 28 7.21 -18.08 -2.35
C THR A 28 6.72 -18.29 -3.78
N GLY A 29 7.39 -17.68 -4.77
CA GLY A 29 7.03 -17.76 -6.18
C GLY A 29 5.75 -17.03 -6.59
N ARG A 30 5.02 -16.41 -5.65
CA ARG A 30 3.74 -15.74 -5.89
C ARG A 30 3.85 -14.61 -6.92
N ASN A 31 2.72 -14.26 -7.54
CA ASN A 31 2.65 -13.20 -8.52
C ASN A 31 2.72 -11.84 -7.82
N LEU A 32 3.40 -10.88 -8.44
CA LEU A 32 3.54 -9.51 -7.93
C LEU A 32 2.75 -8.56 -8.82
N ALA A 33 1.99 -7.66 -8.19
CA ALA A 33 1.26 -6.61 -8.87
C ALA A 33 2.15 -5.36 -9.08
N ASN A 34 3.02 -5.04 -8.11
CA ASN A 34 4.06 -4.02 -8.27
C ASN A 34 5.47 -4.65 -8.24
N HIS A 35 6.33 -4.20 -9.14
CA HIS A 35 7.68 -4.72 -9.33
C HIS A 35 8.71 -3.57 -9.36
N PRO A 36 9.92 -3.75 -8.77
CA PRO A 36 11.00 -2.76 -8.75
C PRO A 36 11.70 -2.54 -10.10
N HIS A 37 10.96 -2.30 -11.18
CA HIS A 37 11.55 -1.89 -12.47
C HIS A 37 11.22 -0.43 -12.74
N PHE A 38 12.20 0.42 -12.47
CA PHE A 38 12.05 1.87 -12.58
C PHE A 38 12.23 2.36 -14.01
N GLU A 39 12.76 1.54 -14.90
CA GLU A 39 13.05 1.90 -16.29
C GLU A 39 11.77 1.88 -17.14
N ASP A 40 10.82 1.00 -16.80
CA ASP A 40 9.57 0.82 -17.53
C ASP A 40 8.48 1.78 -17.03
N LYS A 41 7.91 2.57 -17.95
CA LYS A 41 6.89 3.58 -17.63
C LYS A 41 5.61 2.97 -17.08
N TRP A 42 5.13 1.91 -17.70
CA TRP A 42 3.89 1.26 -17.30
C TRP A 42 4.03 0.66 -15.90
N LEU A 43 5.17 0.04 -15.59
CA LEU A 43 5.44 -0.49 -14.25
C LEU A 43 5.53 0.61 -13.18
N ARG A 44 6.11 1.78 -13.50
CA ARG A 44 6.12 2.94 -12.60
C ARG A 44 4.71 3.44 -12.31
N GLU A 45 3.90 3.65 -13.34
CA GLU A 45 2.53 4.13 -13.21
C GLU A 45 1.67 3.15 -12.40
N ARG A 46 1.79 1.86 -12.69
CA ARG A 46 1.10 0.80 -11.93
C ARG A 46 1.52 0.79 -10.47
N THR A 47 2.82 0.92 -10.18
CA THR A 47 3.34 0.98 -8.82
C THR A 47 2.81 2.22 -8.08
N GLN A 48 2.74 3.37 -8.75
CA GLN A 48 2.18 4.60 -8.18
C GLN A 48 0.70 4.45 -7.80
N ARG A 49 -0.10 3.76 -8.62
CA ARG A 49 -1.50 3.40 -8.29
C ARG A 49 -1.56 2.48 -7.08
N LEU A 50 -0.75 1.43 -7.04
CA LEU A 50 -0.75 0.46 -5.93
C LEU A 50 -0.24 1.06 -4.62
N TYR A 51 0.68 2.03 -4.68
CA TYR A 51 1.21 2.72 -3.50
C TYR A 51 0.20 3.63 -2.80
N GLN A 52 -1.00 3.82 -3.37
CA GLN A 52 -2.09 4.50 -2.68
C GLN A 52 -2.50 3.81 -1.37
N ILE A 53 -2.12 2.55 -1.15
CA ILE A 53 -2.20 1.88 0.17
C ILE A 53 -1.43 2.63 1.28
N TYR A 54 -0.46 3.48 0.94
CA TYR A 54 0.29 4.29 1.89
C TYR A 54 -0.18 5.74 1.96
N GLY A 55 -1.12 6.17 1.11
CA GLY A 55 -1.56 7.57 1.02
C GLY A 55 -2.75 7.92 1.92
N LYS A 56 -3.03 9.21 2.03
CA LYS A 56 -4.31 9.75 2.54
C LYS A 56 -5.44 9.57 1.53
N ARG A 57 -5.93 8.34 1.42
CA ARG A 57 -6.96 7.92 0.46
C ARG A 57 -8.10 7.16 1.14
N LEU A 58 -9.29 7.25 0.55
CA LEU A 58 -10.46 6.50 0.99
C LEU A 58 -10.24 5.01 0.78
N VAL A 59 -10.77 4.19 1.70
CA VAL A 59 -10.68 2.73 1.62
C VAL A 59 -11.33 2.19 0.34
N ALA A 60 -12.45 2.78 -0.08
CA ALA A 60 -13.15 2.40 -1.30
C ALA A 60 -12.30 2.66 -2.55
N ASP A 61 -11.68 3.84 -2.68
CA ASP A 61 -10.80 4.17 -3.81
C ASP A 61 -9.61 3.21 -3.89
N VAL A 62 -8.98 2.90 -2.75
CA VAL A 62 -7.85 1.98 -2.71
C VAL A 62 -8.30 0.57 -3.08
N HIS A 63 -9.47 0.13 -2.61
CA HIS A 63 -10.04 -1.16 -3.01
C HIS A 63 -10.31 -1.22 -4.51
N GLU A 64 -10.93 -0.20 -5.09
CA GLU A 64 -11.18 -0.11 -6.54
C GLU A 64 -9.88 -0.24 -7.34
N ILE A 65 -8.84 0.52 -6.98
CA ILE A 65 -7.52 0.41 -7.61
C ILE A 65 -6.98 -1.02 -7.52
N LEU A 66 -7.04 -1.65 -6.34
CA LEU A 66 -6.54 -3.01 -6.14
C LEU A 66 -7.32 -4.04 -6.96
N ARG A 67 -8.64 -3.85 -7.13
CA ARG A 67 -9.50 -4.70 -7.96
C ARG A 67 -9.16 -4.57 -9.43
N GLU A 68 -9.00 -3.35 -9.93
CA GLU A 68 -8.59 -3.07 -11.31
C GLU A 68 -7.23 -3.69 -11.63
N GLU A 69 -6.29 -3.58 -10.69
CA GLU A 69 -4.93 -4.12 -10.81
C GLU A 69 -4.83 -5.63 -10.53
N ARG A 70 -5.95 -6.30 -10.25
CA ARG A 70 -6.06 -7.73 -9.95
C ARG A 70 -5.13 -8.16 -8.81
N VAL A 71 -5.22 -7.46 -7.69
CA VAL A 71 -4.50 -7.79 -6.45
C VAL A 71 -5.40 -8.64 -5.56
N ASP A 72 -4.90 -9.80 -5.13
CA ASP A 72 -5.61 -10.69 -4.20
C ASP A 72 -5.27 -10.36 -2.74
N TYR A 73 -4.02 -9.98 -2.48
CA TYR A 73 -3.50 -9.70 -1.14
C TYR A 73 -2.65 -8.44 -1.11
N ILE A 74 -2.83 -7.64 -0.06
CA ILE A 74 -1.90 -6.56 0.30
C ILE A 74 -1.15 -6.92 1.57
N ILE A 75 0.14 -6.57 1.63
CA ILE A 75 0.95 -6.64 2.84
C ILE A 75 1.40 -5.24 3.24
N LEU A 76 1.09 -4.86 4.47
CA LEU A 76 1.44 -3.57 5.05
C LEU A 76 2.47 -3.75 6.15
N GLU A 77 3.52 -2.92 6.11
CA GLU A 77 4.59 -2.88 7.11
C GLU A 77 4.37 -1.74 8.09
N ASP A 78 4.53 -2.03 9.38
CA ASP A 78 4.46 -1.00 10.42
C ASP A 78 5.60 0.02 10.26
N SER A 79 6.76 -0.38 9.74
CA SER A 79 7.90 0.51 9.44
C SER A 79 7.58 1.60 8.41
N ILE A 80 6.62 1.36 7.50
CA ILE A 80 6.18 2.34 6.50
C ILE A 80 4.91 3.02 6.97
N CYS A 81 3.87 2.25 7.30
CA CYS A 81 2.55 2.80 7.65
C CYS A 81 2.58 3.67 8.91
N LEU A 82 3.51 3.42 9.86
CA LEU A 82 3.68 4.20 11.09
C LEU A 82 4.94 5.08 11.05
N ALA A 83 5.60 5.21 9.90
CA ALA A 83 6.75 6.09 9.75
C ALA A 83 6.36 7.53 10.11
N GLN A 84 7.24 8.20 10.86
CA GLN A 84 7.08 9.62 11.13
C GLN A 84 7.20 10.42 9.83
N SER A 85 6.32 11.40 9.67
CA SER A 85 6.39 12.35 8.57
C SER A 85 7.63 13.24 8.76
N ASN A 86 8.50 13.27 7.77
CA ASN A 86 9.74 14.03 7.77
C ASN A 86 10.02 14.72 6.42
N GLY A 87 9.02 14.76 5.54
CA GLY A 87 9.06 15.31 4.19
C GLY A 87 9.61 14.34 3.14
N CYS A 88 10.15 13.18 3.55
CA CYS A 88 10.81 12.21 2.66
C CYS A 88 10.38 10.76 2.90
N SER A 89 9.50 10.49 3.87
CA SER A 89 8.99 9.13 4.11
C SER A 89 8.16 8.65 2.91
N THR A 90 8.00 7.34 2.72
CA THR A 90 7.15 6.81 1.63
C THR A 90 5.72 7.37 1.71
N ASN A 91 5.19 7.54 2.93
CA ASN A 91 3.90 8.18 3.16
C ASN A 91 3.86 9.61 2.62
N ASP A 92 4.89 10.41 2.92
CA ASP A 92 4.99 11.81 2.50
C ASP A 92 5.13 11.91 0.98
N LEU A 93 5.96 11.05 0.37
CA LEU A 93 6.17 11.03 -1.08
C LEU A 93 4.89 10.65 -1.84
N VAL A 94 4.12 9.69 -1.32
CA VAL A 94 2.82 9.32 -1.91
C VAL A 94 1.83 10.49 -1.77
N ASP A 95 1.74 11.13 -0.61
CA ASP A 95 0.87 12.27 -0.39
C ASP A 95 1.24 13.45 -1.32
N LEU A 96 2.53 13.78 -1.44
CA LEU A 96 3.02 14.82 -2.37
C LEU A 96 2.67 14.48 -3.82
N SER A 97 2.82 13.22 -4.24
CA SER A 97 2.44 12.79 -5.59
C SER A 97 0.95 12.93 -5.89
N ASN A 98 0.12 12.96 -4.84
CA ASN A 98 -1.33 13.17 -4.92
C ASN A 98 -1.72 14.64 -4.76
N GLY A 99 -0.76 15.56 -4.62
CA GLY A 99 -1.04 16.97 -4.31
C GLY A 99 -1.56 17.19 -2.88
N VAL A 100 -1.23 16.29 -1.96
CA VAL A 100 -1.61 16.37 -0.54
C VAL A 100 -0.41 16.80 0.29
N LEU A 101 -0.63 17.74 1.21
CA LEU A 101 0.40 18.24 2.12
C LEU A 101 0.76 17.16 3.17
N PRO A 102 2.04 16.76 3.29
CA PRO A 102 2.52 15.89 4.35
C PRO A 102 2.32 16.48 5.75
N ASP A 103 2.29 15.63 6.78
CA ASP A 103 2.09 16.08 8.16
C ASP A 103 3.27 16.92 8.70
N SER A 104 4.48 16.70 8.18
CA SER A 104 5.67 17.52 8.44
C SER A 104 5.61 18.91 7.81
N GLY A 105 4.61 19.18 6.96
CA GLY A 105 4.60 20.31 6.03
C GLY A 105 5.57 20.11 4.85
N TYR A 106 5.57 21.06 3.93
CA TYR A 106 6.47 21.10 2.78
C TYR A 106 6.94 22.54 2.54
N PRO A 107 8.26 22.80 2.49
CA PRO A 107 8.77 24.17 2.45
C PRO A 107 8.71 24.84 1.07
N SER A 108 8.28 24.15 0.00
CA SER A 108 8.31 24.73 -1.35
C SER A 108 7.05 25.54 -1.67
N HIS A 109 7.25 26.74 -2.22
CA HIS A 109 6.21 27.63 -2.72
C HIS A 109 5.70 27.24 -4.13
N GLU A 110 6.25 26.18 -4.73
CA GLU A 110 6.00 25.82 -6.14
C GLU A 110 4.83 24.86 -6.33
N LEU A 111 4.42 24.13 -5.29
CA LEU A 111 3.32 23.16 -5.36
C LEU A 111 2.09 23.67 -4.62
N THR A 112 0.96 23.75 -5.33
CA THR A 112 -0.35 23.97 -4.70
C THR A 112 -0.82 22.68 -4.04
N LEU A 113 -0.46 22.49 -2.77
CA LEU A 113 -0.82 21.31 -1.99
C LEU A 113 -2.09 21.54 -1.18
N SER A 114 -2.92 20.50 -1.08
CA SER A 114 -4.16 20.50 -0.31
C SER A 114 -4.00 19.76 1.01
N VAL A 115 -4.66 20.23 2.06
CA VAL A 115 -4.76 19.47 3.32
C VAL A 115 -5.86 18.43 3.15
N SER A 116 -5.51 17.14 3.23
CA SER A 116 -6.50 16.07 3.15
C SER A 116 -7.29 15.94 4.45
N THR A 117 -8.61 15.82 4.32
CA THR A 117 -9.53 15.52 5.43
C THR A 117 -9.68 14.02 5.68
N VAL A 118 -9.10 13.19 4.81
CA VAL A 118 -9.23 11.73 4.85
C VAL A 118 -8.04 11.14 5.61
N PRO A 119 -8.26 10.19 6.54
CA PRO A 119 -7.15 9.52 7.21
C PRO A 119 -6.32 8.66 6.24
N ARG A 120 -5.08 8.37 6.61
CA ARG A 120 -4.22 7.45 5.84
C ARG A 120 -4.86 6.06 5.77
N PHE A 121 -4.81 5.44 4.59
CA PHE A 121 -5.40 4.12 4.36
C PHE A 121 -4.91 3.09 5.39
N CYS A 122 -3.59 2.97 5.58
CA CYS A 122 -3.02 2.04 6.56
C CYS A 122 -3.61 2.23 7.97
N ALA A 123 -3.79 3.48 8.41
CA ALA A 123 -4.30 3.80 9.74
C ALA A 123 -5.78 3.40 9.85
N LYS A 124 -6.56 3.65 8.79
CA LYS A 124 -7.97 3.28 8.73
C LYS A 124 -8.15 1.75 8.77
N ILE A 125 -7.41 1.00 7.95
CA ILE A 125 -7.61 -0.46 7.89
C ILE A 125 -7.00 -1.23 9.05
N ARG A 126 -6.07 -0.62 9.80
CA ARG A 126 -5.52 -1.22 11.03
C ARG A 126 -6.62 -1.47 12.08
N HIS A 127 -7.62 -0.60 12.12
CA HIS A 127 -8.77 -0.67 13.02
C HIS A 127 -10.04 -0.94 12.20
N MET A 128 -10.15 -2.18 11.70
CA MET A 128 -11.26 -2.63 10.87
C MET A 128 -12.61 -2.36 11.56
N ASP A 129 -13.46 -1.60 10.89
CA ASP A 129 -14.89 -1.42 11.21
C ASP A 129 -15.75 -2.19 10.19
N GLU A 130 -17.08 -2.09 10.32
CA GLU A 130 -18.01 -2.75 9.41
C GLU A 130 -17.78 -2.36 7.94
N VAL A 131 -17.51 -1.08 7.69
CA VAL A 131 -17.25 -0.54 6.35
C VAL A 131 -15.95 -1.12 5.78
N THR A 132 -14.86 -1.09 6.54
CA THR A 132 -13.58 -1.59 6.05
C THR A 132 -13.63 -3.11 5.84
N SER A 133 -14.40 -3.83 6.67
CA SER A 133 -14.57 -5.29 6.60
C SER A 133 -15.35 -5.75 5.37
N SER A 134 -16.10 -4.88 4.69
CA SER A 134 -16.73 -5.21 3.40
C SER A 134 -15.73 -5.20 2.24
N PHE A 135 -14.61 -4.50 2.37
CA PHE A 135 -13.58 -4.38 1.32
C PHE A 135 -12.36 -5.29 1.56
N PHE A 136 -11.99 -5.48 2.82
CA PHE A 136 -10.77 -6.20 3.18
C PHE A 136 -11.02 -7.20 4.29
N LYS A 137 -10.24 -8.28 4.31
CA LYS A 137 -10.21 -9.25 5.42
C LYS A 137 -8.78 -9.43 5.92
N LEU A 138 -8.54 -9.12 7.20
CA LEU A 138 -7.26 -9.44 7.84
C LEU A 138 -7.11 -10.97 7.91
N VAL A 139 -6.06 -11.49 7.29
CA VAL A 139 -5.81 -12.95 7.18
C VAL A 139 -4.53 -13.38 7.89
N PHE A 140 -3.60 -12.46 8.12
CA PHE A 140 -2.39 -12.70 8.90
C PHE A 140 -1.92 -11.40 9.53
N SER A 141 -1.42 -11.48 10.76
CA SER A 141 -0.77 -10.36 11.43
C SER A 141 0.35 -10.87 12.31
N ASN A 142 1.43 -10.11 12.38
CA ASN A 142 2.45 -10.26 13.41
C ASN A 142 2.83 -8.86 13.96
N ARG A 143 3.99 -8.75 14.62
CA ARG A 143 4.46 -7.48 15.20
C ARG A 143 4.89 -6.44 14.16
N THR A 144 5.19 -6.84 12.93
CA THR A 144 5.79 -5.98 11.90
C THR A 144 4.91 -5.83 10.66
N PHE A 145 4.07 -6.82 10.36
CA PHE A 145 3.32 -6.94 9.12
C PHE A 145 1.87 -7.30 9.37
N ARG A 146 0.99 -6.79 8.50
CA ARG A 146 -0.41 -7.21 8.39
C ARG A 146 -0.70 -7.54 6.94
N VAL A 147 -1.34 -8.68 6.73
CA VAL A 147 -1.78 -9.14 5.41
C VAL A 147 -3.29 -9.09 5.36
N TYR A 148 -3.81 -8.39 4.36
CA TYR A 148 -5.23 -8.31 4.09
C TYR A 148 -5.53 -8.96 2.75
N LYS A 149 -6.57 -9.79 2.72
CA LYS A 149 -7.18 -10.25 1.49
C LYS A 149 -8.11 -9.15 0.96
N VAL A 150 -8.02 -8.87 -0.33
CA VAL A 150 -8.93 -7.97 -1.05
C VAL A 150 -10.20 -8.76 -1.39
N LEU A 151 -11.38 -8.23 -1.05
CA LEU A 151 -12.67 -8.90 -1.27
C LEU A 151 -13.26 -8.59 -2.66
#